data_AF-A0A6S6WGQ0-F1
#
_entry.id   AF-A0A6S6WGQ0-F1
#
_cell.length_a   1.000
_cell.length_b   1.000
_cell.length_c   1.000
_cell.angle_alpha   90.00
_cell.angle_beta   90.00
_cell.angle_gamma   90.00
#
_symmetry.space_group_name_H-M   'P 1'
#
loop_
_entity.id
_entity.type
_entity.pdbx_description
1 polymer ?
#
loop_
_entity_poly.entity_id
_entity_poly.type
_entity_poly.pdbx_seq_one_letter_code
_entity_poly.pdbx_strand_id
1 'polypeptide(L)'
;MASNTDLSTRALVVTLKSPFGGKSTTQISAITGISPRTIDAIYGRACQRGFEPNAPMIKLLPEHLEDASRTGRPRKQDAIREVAIKKVRRDRYGREKTCADIAGDLSLYNVSSTTVWRVLKAAGYHKTKPTRKPGRRFLSDASLLKQ
;
A
#
# COMPACT_ATOMS: atom_id res chain seq x y z
N MET A 1 26.31 -10.68 5.07
CA MET A 1 25.84 -11.89 5.79
C MET A 1 24.62 -12.41 5.06
N ALA A 2 24.75 -13.52 4.33
CA ALA A 2 23.60 -14.17 3.73
C ALA A 2 22.66 -14.57 4.87
N SER A 3 21.41 -14.13 4.83
CA SER A 3 20.42 -14.62 5.78
C SER A 3 20.32 -16.13 5.59
N ASN A 4 20.53 -16.93 6.65
CA ASN A 4 20.36 -18.40 6.68
C ASN A 4 18.89 -18.82 6.48
N THR A 5 18.20 -18.19 5.54
CA THR A 5 16.76 -18.26 5.31
C THR A 5 16.44 -17.80 3.88
N ASP A 6 17.34 -18.07 2.94
CA ASP A 6 17.08 -17.99 1.51
C ASP A 6 15.96 -18.95 1.11
N LEU A 7 15.42 -18.75 -0.09
CA LEU A 7 14.29 -19.51 -0.59
C LEU A 7 14.58 -21.02 -0.62
N SER A 8 15.81 -21.41 -1.01
CA SER A 8 16.21 -22.82 -1.11
C SER A 8 16.31 -23.47 0.25
N THR A 9 16.88 -22.78 1.25
CA THR A 9 16.89 -23.29 2.64
C THR A 9 15.48 -23.46 3.20
N ARG A 10 14.55 -22.54 2.91
CA ARG A 10 13.14 -22.70 3.32
C ARG A 10 12.48 -23.88 2.62
N ALA A 11 12.73 -24.05 1.31
CA ALA A 11 12.24 -25.20 0.55
C ALA A 11 12.73 -26.51 1.19
N LEU A 12 14.02 -26.59 1.50
CA LEU A 12 14.63 -27.75 2.16
C LEU A 12 13.97 -28.04 3.51
N VAL A 13 13.70 -27.02 4.33
CA VAL A 13 13.02 -27.19 5.62
C VAL A 13 11.60 -27.74 5.43
N VAL A 14 10.83 -27.18 4.49
CA VAL A 14 9.45 -27.62 4.25
C VAL A 14 9.40 -29.05 3.72
N THR A 15 10.31 -29.43 2.81
CA THR A 15 10.36 -30.79 2.26
C THR A 15 10.80 -31.81 3.30
N LEU A 16 11.81 -31.49 4.13
CA LEU A 16 12.28 -32.40 5.17
C LEU A 16 11.25 -32.64 6.27
N LYS A 17 10.48 -31.60 6.62
CA LYS A 17 9.47 -31.66 7.69
C LYS A 17 8.12 -32.21 7.22
N SER A 18 7.83 -32.12 5.92
CA SER A 18 6.66 -32.75 5.32
C SER A 18 6.65 -34.26 5.60
N PRO A 19 5.48 -34.92 5.70
CA PRO A 19 5.36 -36.37 5.88
C PRO A 19 6.22 -37.20 4.93
N PHE A 20 6.47 -36.70 3.72
CA PHE A 20 7.36 -37.33 2.74
C PHE A 20 8.84 -37.34 3.17
N GLY A 21 9.31 -36.26 3.81
CA GLY A 21 10.65 -36.20 4.40
C GLY A 21 10.74 -36.86 5.77
N GLY A 22 9.65 -36.84 6.54
CA GLY A 22 9.46 -37.57 7.79
C GLY A 22 10.40 -37.20 8.93
N LYS A 23 11.19 -36.12 8.80
CA LYS A 23 12.20 -35.76 9.81
C LYS A 23 11.61 -34.92 10.93
N SER A 24 12.07 -35.18 12.14
CA SER A 24 11.71 -34.35 13.30
C SER A 24 12.39 -32.97 13.23
N THR A 25 11.82 -31.97 13.90
CA THR A 25 12.42 -30.62 13.98
C THR A 25 13.85 -30.66 14.53
N THR A 26 14.14 -31.56 15.48
CA THR A 26 15.48 -31.71 16.07
C THR A 26 16.49 -32.26 15.07
N GLN A 27 16.10 -33.24 14.26
CA GLN A 27 16.94 -33.76 13.18
C GLN A 27 17.21 -32.71 12.11
N ILE A 28 16.18 -31.94 11.71
CA ILE A 28 16.33 -30.87 10.72
C ILE A 28 17.25 -29.78 11.26
N SER A 29 17.14 -29.44 12.55
CA SER A 29 18.02 -28.49 13.22
C SER A 29 19.48 -28.95 13.20
N ALA A 30 19.74 -30.23 13.49
CA ALA A 30 21.08 -30.80 13.41
C ALA A 30 21.66 -30.79 11.99
N ILE A 31 20.84 -31.05 10.96
CA ILE A 31 21.26 -31.08 9.55
C ILE A 31 21.52 -29.67 9.00
N THR A 32 20.64 -28.71 9.32
CA THR A 32 20.64 -27.38 8.69
C THR A 32 21.30 -26.30 9.53
N GLY A 33 21.57 -26.56 10.81
CA GLY A 33 22.05 -25.55 11.76
C GLY A 33 21.02 -24.49 12.13
N ILE A 34 19.76 -24.63 11.69
CA ILE A 34 18.68 -23.67 11.93
C ILE A 34 18.03 -23.96 13.28
N SER A 35 17.67 -22.91 14.01
CA SER A 35 16.97 -23.07 15.29
C SER A 35 15.63 -23.81 15.10
N PRO A 36 15.22 -24.70 16.03
CA PRO A 36 13.93 -25.38 15.98
C PRO A 36 12.75 -24.43 15.80
N ARG A 37 12.79 -23.28 16.50
CA ARG A 37 11.77 -22.22 16.41
C ARG A 37 11.66 -21.67 14.99
N THR A 38 12.78 -21.46 14.31
CA THR A 38 12.79 -20.96 12.93
C THR A 38 12.24 -22.02 11.96
N ILE A 39 12.58 -23.29 12.16
CA ILE A 39 12.06 -24.41 11.36
C ILE A 39 10.53 -24.48 11.47
N ASP A 40 10.00 -24.45 12.69
CA ASP A 40 8.55 -24.49 12.93
C ASP A 40 7.84 -23.26 12.34
N ALA A 41 8.46 -22.08 12.43
CA ALA A 41 7.93 -20.85 11.84
C ALA A 41 7.96 -20.86 10.30
N ILE A 42 8.96 -21.48 9.66
CA ILE A 42 8.99 -21.64 8.20
C ILE A 42 7.86 -22.58 7.77
N TYR A 43 7.75 -23.74 8.41
CA TYR A 43 6.73 -24.73 8.08
C TYR A 43 5.31 -24.21 8.31
N GLY A 44 5.06 -23.57 9.46
CA GLY A 44 3.76 -22.96 9.77
C GLY A 44 3.36 -21.89 8.76
N ARG A 45 4.30 -21.04 8.31
CA ARG A 45 4.04 -20.03 7.27
C ARG A 45 3.72 -20.66 5.92
N ALA A 46 4.40 -21.75 5.54
CA ALA A 46 4.08 -22.47 4.32
C ALA A 46 2.65 -23.02 4.36
N CYS A 47 2.24 -23.66 5.46
CA CYS A 47 0.88 -24.17 5.64
C CYS A 47 -0.17 -23.05 5.61
N GLN A 48 0.09 -21.91 6.25
CA GLN A 48 -0.80 -20.73 6.23
C GLN A 48 -1.02 -20.18 4.82
N ARG A 49 -0.11 -20.46 3.88
CA ARG A 49 -0.15 -20.00 2.49
C ARG A 49 -0.66 -21.06 1.52
N GLY A 50 -1.22 -22.16 2.03
CA GLY A 50 -1.84 -23.20 1.22
C GLY A 50 -0.94 -24.38 0.88
N PHE A 51 0.24 -24.51 1.52
CA PHE A 51 1.00 -25.76 1.41
C PHE A 51 0.26 -26.90 2.14
N GLU A 52 -0.15 -27.93 1.39
CA GLU A 52 -0.82 -29.10 1.94
C GLU A 52 0.16 -30.28 2.07
N PRO A 53 0.65 -30.59 3.28
CA PRO A 53 1.65 -31.64 3.49
C PRO A 53 1.10 -33.06 3.30
N ASN A 54 -0.21 -33.25 3.46
CA ASN A 54 -0.89 -34.55 3.39
C ASN A 54 -1.48 -34.84 2.01
N ALA A 55 -1.28 -33.96 1.03
CA ALA A 55 -1.74 -34.20 -0.33
C ALA A 55 -0.99 -35.39 -0.95
N PRO A 56 -1.62 -36.15 -1.86
CA PRO A 56 -0.99 -37.31 -2.51
C PRO A 56 0.23 -36.92 -3.36
N MET A 57 0.33 -35.65 -3.76
CA MET A 57 1.46 -35.11 -4.51
C MET A 57 1.95 -33.83 -3.82
N ILE A 58 3.26 -33.76 -3.54
CA ILE A 58 3.88 -32.55 -3.01
C ILE A 58 3.92 -31.49 -4.10
N LYS A 59 3.27 -30.36 -3.86
CA LYS A 59 3.38 -29.15 -4.69
C LYS A 59 3.99 -28.03 -3.87
N LEU A 60 5.26 -27.75 -4.13
CA LEU A 60 5.98 -26.65 -3.49
C LEU A 60 6.06 -25.48 -4.47
N LEU A 61 5.38 -24.38 -4.17
CA LEU A 61 5.37 -23.16 -4.98
C LEU A 61 6.19 -22.07 -4.29
N PRO A 62 6.80 -21.13 -5.05
CA PRO A 62 7.51 -19.98 -4.47
C PRO A 62 6.64 -19.18 -3.51
N GLU A 63 5.35 -19.03 -3.83
CA GLU A 63 4.35 -18.32 -3.02
C GLU A 63 4.27 -18.83 -1.56
N HIS A 64 4.52 -20.13 -1.35
CA HIS A 64 4.52 -20.71 0.00
C HIS A 64 5.73 -20.24 0.82
N LEU A 65 6.85 -19.92 0.16
CA LEU A 65 8.17 -19.70 0.76
C LEU A 65 8.58 -18.23 0.86
N GLU A 66 8.17 -17.40 -0.11
CA GLU A 66 8.56 -15.98 -0.24
C GLU A 66 8.05 -15.14 0.92
N ASP A 67 8.85 -14.24 1.49
CA ASP A 67 8.31 -13.35 2.52
C ASP A 67 7.25 -12.40 1.95
N ALA A 68 6.13 -12.27 2.67
CA ALA A 68 5.12 -11.28 2.30
C ALA A 68 5.76 -9.88 2.37
N SER A 69 5.37 -9.01 1.44
CA SER A 69 5.79 -7.61 1.49
C SER A 69 5.46 -7.05 2.86
N ARG A 70 6.47 -6.56 3.59
CA ARG A 70 6.27 -6.00 4.91
C ARG A 70 5.30 -4.82 4.78
N THR A 71 4.12 -4.95 5.38
CA THR A 71 3.21 -3.82 5.56
C THR A 71 3.90 -2.85 6.50
N GLY A 72 4.51 -1.81 5.90
CA GLY A 72 5.10 -0.73 6.67
C GLY A 72 4.03 -0.03 7.53
N ARG A 73 4.48 0.85 8.43
CA ARG A 73 3.55 1.66 9.22
C ARG A 73 2.60 2.42 8.27
N PRO A 74 1.27 2.30 8.42
CA PRO A 74 0.32 3.03 7.59
C PRO A 74 0.62 4.53 7.67
N ARG A 75 0.75 5.18 6.52
CA ARG A 75 1.09 6.61 6.50
C ARG A 75 -0.16 7.40 6.78
N LYS A 76 -0.02 8.52 7.49
CA LYS A 76 -1.13 9.48 7.71
C LYS A 76 -1.82 9.91 6.40
N GLN A 77 -1.05 9.92 5.30
CA GLN A 77 -1.52 10.22 3.95
C GLN A 77 -2.56 9.22 3.43
N ASP A 78 -2.44 7.94 3.78
CA ASP A 78 -3.33 6.89 3.26
C ASP A 78 -4.75 7.07 3.80
N ALA A 79 -4.88 7.45 5.08
CA ALA A 79 -6.17 7.72 5.73
C ALA A 79 -6.90 8.95 5.16
N ILE A 80 -6.15 9.91 4.61
CA ILE A 80 -6.69 11.21 4.18
C ILE A 80 -6.86 11.26 2.65
N ARG A 81 -6.29 10.30 1.93
CA ARG A 81 -6.20 10.28 0.46
C ARG A 81 -7.56 10.55 -0.19
N GLU A 82 -8.55 9.74 0.11
CA GLU A 82 -9.88 9.83 -0.49
C GLU A 82 -10.60 11.13 -0.11
N VAL A 83 -10.47 11.57 1.14
CA VAL A 83 -11.12 12.79 1.63
C VAL A 83 -10.52 14.03 0.95
N ALA A 84 -9.20 14.08 0.81
CA ALA A 84 -8.49 15.16 0.13
C ALA A 84 -8.84 15.21 -1.36
N ILE A 85 -8.88 14.06 -2.05
CA ILE A 85 -9.26 13.98 -3.46
C ILE A 85 -10.70 14.44 -3.66
N LYS A 86 -11.64 14.01 -2.81
CA LYS A 86 -13.05 14.45 -2.88
C LYS A 86 -13.23 15.95 -2.69
N LYS A 87 -12.39 16.59 -1.88
CA LYS A 87 -12.40 18.04 -1.64
C LYS A 87 -11.85 18.83 -2.84
N VAL A 88 -10.92 18.26 -3.59
CA VAL A 88 -10.44 18.83 -4.87
C VAL A 88 -11.48 18.52 -5.95
N ARG A 89 -12.61 19.23 -5.89
CA ARG A 89 -13.64 19.21 -6.94
C ARG A 89 -13.05 19.77 -8.25
N ARG A 90 -13.50 19.24 -9.40
CA ARG A 90 -13.16 19.77 -10.74
C ARG A 90 -13.85 21.10 -11.08
N ASP A 91 -14.51 21.73 -10.12
CA ASP A 91 -15.16 23.03 -10.25
C ASP A 91 -14.16 24.18 -10.12
N ARG A 92 -14.52 25.39 -10.58
CA ARG A 92 -13.68 26.60 -10.54
C ARG A 92 -13.11 26.86 -9.15
N TYR A 93 -13.95 26.83 -8.13
CA TYR A 93 -13.56 27.06 -6.74
C TYR A 93 -12.59 25.98 -6.23
N GLY A 94 -12.71 24.73 -6.69
CA GLY A 94 -11.82 23.64 -6.30
C GLY A 94 -10.41 23.75 -6.88
N ARG A 95 -10.28 24.32 -8.09
CA ARG A 95 -8.97 24.56 -8.75
C ARG A 95 -8.21 25.74 -8.14
N GLU A 96 -8.92 26.67 -7.52
CA GLU A 96 -8.35 27.87 -6.88
C GLU A 96 -7.95 27.61 -5.41
N LYS A 97 -8.41 26.51 -4.79
CA LYS A 97 -8.04 26.16 -3.41
C LYS A 97 -6.56 25.84 -3.27
N THR A 98 -5.93 26.45 -2.27
CA THR A 98 -4.55 26.13 -1.89
C THR A 98 -4.50 24.87 -1.04
N CYS A 99 -3.30 24.27 -0.93
CA CYS A 99 -3.09 23.14 -0.02
C CYS A 99 -3.31 23.52 1.45
N ALA A 100 -3.18 24.81 1.81
CA ALA A 100 -3.47 25.31 3.15
C ALA A 100 -4.98 25.34 3.41
N ASP A 101 -5.79 25.79 2.44
CA ASP A 101 -7.26 25.80 2.56
C ASP A 101 -7.81 24.38 2.70
N ILE A 102 -7.27 23.44 1.92
CA ILE A 102 -7.66 22.02 2.01
C ILE A 102 -7.23 21.41 3.35
N ALA A 103 -6.07 21.80 3.89
CA ALA A 103 -5.64 21.36 5.21
C ALA A 103 -6.54 21.93 6.32
N GLY A 104 -6.96 23.19 6.21
CA GLY A 104 -7.93 23.82 7.10
C GLY A 104 -9.29 23.12 7.08
N ASP A 105 -9.78 22.79 5.89
CA ASP A 105 -11.00 21.98 5.68
C ASP A 105 -10.90 20.56 6.29
N LEU A 106 -9.68 20.08 6.55
CA LEU A 106 -9.34 18.77 7.13
C LEU A 106 -8.76 18.90 8.55
N SER A 107 -9.06 19.99 9.25
CA SER A 107 -8.56 20.28 10.60
C SER A 107 -8.75 19.14 11.61
N LEU A 108 -9.85 18.39 11.51
CA LEU A 108 -10.13 17.19 12.32
C LEU A 108 -9.03 16.12 12.24
N TYR A 109 -8.31 16.05 11.12
CA TYR A 109 -7.23 15.07 10.91
C TYR A 109 -5.83 15.65 11.26
N ASN A 110 -5.76 16.91 11.70
CA ASN A 110 -4.53 17.64 12.07
C ASN A 110 -3.41 17.47 11.02
N VAL A 111 -3.72 17.81 9.77
CA VAL A 111 -2.89 17.52 8.60
C VAL A 111 -2.11 18.76 8.20
N SER A 112 -0.82 18.63 7.90
CA SER A 112 -0.06 19.74 7.33
C SER A 112 -0.38 19.94 5.85
N SER A 113 -0.30 21.18 5.38
CA SER A 113 -0.44 21.54 3.96
C SER A 113 0.53 20.76 3.05
N THR A 114 1.74 20.46 3.54
CA THR A 114 2.73 19.63 2.83
C THR A 114 2.27 18.18 2.65
N THR A 115 1.51 17.65 3.62
CA THR A 115 0.97 16.28 3.56
C THR A 115 -0.15 16.21 2.53
N VAL A 116 -1.01 17.23 2.47
CA VAL A 116 -2.03 17.40 1.41
C VAL A 116 -1.36 17.48 0.04
N TRP A 117 -0.30 18.28 -0.11
CA TRP A 117 0.43 18.37 -1.38
C TRP A 117 1.01 17.01 -1.84
N ARG A 118 1.59 16.23 -0.92
CA ARG A 118 2.11 14.88 -1.25
C ARG A 118 0.99 13.95 -1.73
N VAL A 119 -0.16 13.97 -1.08
CA VAL A 119 -1.35 13.19 -1.46
C VAL A 119 -1.84 13.60 -2.85
N LEU A 120 -2.00 14.90 -3.11
CA LEU A 120 -2.48 15.41 -4.39
C LEU A 120 -1.49 15.12 -5.53
N LYS A 121 -0.18 15.26 -5.27
CA LYS A 121 0.87 14.91 -6.23
C LYS A 121 0.87 13.41 -6.56
N ALA A 122 0.73 12.55 -5.54
CA ALA A 122 0.61 11.10 -5.73
C ALA A 122 -0.67 10.69 -6.50
N ALA A 123 -1.73 11.51 -6.42
CA ALA A 123 -2.96 11.34 -7.18
C ALA A 123 -2.92 11.99 -8.59
N GLY A 124 -1.77 12.55 -9.00
CA GLY A 124 -1.59 13.13 -10.35
C GLY A 124 -2.09 14.57 -10.52
N TYR A 125 -2.39 15.29 -9.43
CA TYR A 125 -2.77 16.70 -9.52
C TYR A 125 -1.54 17.60 -9.66
N HIS A 126 -1.60 18.50 -10.64
CA HIS A 126 -0.59 19.52 -10.87
C HIS A 126 -1.15 20.92 -10.60
N LYS A 127 -0.30 21.85 -10.17
CA LYS A 127 -0.66 23.25 -10.06
C LYS A 127 -0.91 23.79 -11.46
N THR A 128 -2.16 24.04 -11.80
CA THR A 128 -2.56 24.65 -13.07
C THR A 128 -2.86 26.13 -12.86
N LYS A 129 -2.50 26.97 -13.85
CA LYS A 129 -2.89 28.38 -13.81
C LYS A 129 -4.42 28.47 -13.90
N PRO A 130 -5.09 29.34 -13.13
CA PRO A 130 -6.52 29.55 -13.26
C PRO A 130 -6.88 29.86 -14.71
N THR A 131 -7.70 29.00 -15.33
CA THR A 131 -8.13 29.20 -16.71
C THR A 131 -9.25 30.23 -16.72
N ARG A 132 -8.95 31.48 -17.09
CA ARG A 132 -9.99 32.47 -17.40
C ARG A 132 -10.41 32.29 -18.86
N LYS A 133 -11.69 32.05 -19.12
CA LYS A 133 -12.23 32.07 -20.48
C LYS A 133 -12.02 33.49 -21.05
N PRO A 134 -11.25 33.68 -22.12
CA PRO A 134 -11.11 35.00 -22.74
C PRO A 134 -12.49 35.44 -23.26
N GLY A 135 -12.92 36.67 -22.95
CA GLY A 135 -14.04 37.31 -23.65
C GLY A 135 -15.47 37.02 -23.17
N ARG A 136 -15.72 36.83 -21.86
CA ARG A 136 -17.11 37.00 -21.36
C ARG A 136 -17.38 38.51 -21.22
N ARG A 137 -17.78 39.15 -22.33
CA ARG A 137 -18.31 40.53 -22.29
C ARG A 137 -19.47 40.50 -21.31
N PHE A 138 -19.35 41.23 -20.19
CA PHE A 138 -20.52 41.59 -19.41
C PHE A 138 -21.37 42.45 -20.34
N LEU A 139 -22.44 41.88 -20.91
CA LEU A 139 -23.48 42.69 -21.52
C LEU A 139 -24.03 43.51 -20.36
N SER A 140 -23.68 44.79 -20.37
CA SER A 140 -24.23 45.80 -19.48
C SER A 140 -25.75 45.77 -19.62
N ASP A 141 -26.44 45.50 -18.51
CA ASP A 141 -27.84 45.83 -18.32
C ASP A 141 -28.01 47.35 -18.52
N ALA A 142 -28.32 47.75 -19.75
CA ALA A 142 -28.65 49.12 -20.12
C ALA A 142 -29.80 49.08 -21.12
N SER A 143 -30.96 48.60 -20.66
CA SER A 143 -32.22 48.75 -21.39
C SER A 143 -33.40 48.84 -20.42
N LEU A 144 -33.38 49.82 -19.52
CA LEU A 144 -34.59 50.41 -18.92
C LEU A 144 -34.31 51.89 -18.66
N LEU A 145 -34.56 52.71 -19.68
CA LEU A 145 -35.01 54.11 -19.61
C LEU A 145 -35.18 54.61 -21.05
N LYS A 146 -36.39 54.44 -21.60
CA LYS A 146 -36.92 55.28 -22.67
C LYS A 146 -38.24 55.84 -22.17
N GLN A 147 -38.23 57.17 -22.08
CA GLN A 147 -39.30 58.19 -21.99
C GLN A 147 -40.70 57.75 -21.58
#